data_AF-A0A4V3T8R5-F1
#
_entry.id   AF-A0A4V3T8R5-F1
#
_cell.length_a   1.000
_cell.length_b   1.000
_cell.length_c   1.000
_cell.angle_alpha   90.00
_cell.angle_beta   90.00
_cell.angle_gamma   90.00
#
_symmetry.space_group_name_H-M   'P 1'
#
loop_
_entity.id
_entity.type
_entity.pdbx_description
1 polymer ?
#
loop_
_entity_poly.entity_id
_entity_poly.type
_entity_poly.pdbx_seq_one_letter_code
_entity_poly.pdbx_strand_id
1 'polypeptide(L)'
;MPDAIVALALVLVVGAALVLVSTYTRGHRAPTAGPDGDPTGAPPDSGLYLACHSLVCGHLEQLHDVTASGLVCRRCGQAPK
;
A
#
# COMPACT_ATOMS: atom_id res chain seq x y z
N MET A 1 2.63 -42.17 -2.12
CA MET A 1 1.85 -41.32 -1.18
C MET A 1 2.69 -40.22 -0.53
N PRO A 2 3.92 -40.47 -0.02
CA PRO A 2 4.69 -39.42 0.66
C PRO A 2 5.08 -38.27 -0.26
N ASP A 3 5.29 -38.54 -1.55
CA ASP A 3 5.67 -37.54 -2.55
C ASP A 3 4.62 -36.43 -2.72
N ALA A 4 3.34 -36.80 -2.67
CA ALA A 4 2.23 -35.84 -2.75
C ALA A 4 2.16 -34.94 -1.51
N ILE A 5 2.45 -35.49 -0.33
CA ILE A 5 2.48 -34.76 0.94
C ILE A 5 3.65 -33.77 0.94
N VAL A 6 4.83 -34.20 0.47
CA VAL A 6 6.01 -33.35 0.35
C VAL A 6 5.77 -32.22 -0.64
N ALA A 7 5.18 -32.52 -1.81
CA ALA A 7 4.83 -31.50 -2.80
C ALA A 7 3.85 -30.47 -2.26
N LEU A 8 2.79 -30.92 -1.55
CA LEU A 8 1.81 -30.03 -0.93
C LEU A 8 2.45 -29.13 0.15
N ALA A 9 3.30 -29.70 1.01
CA ALA A 9 4.01 -28.95 2.03
C ALA A 9 4.92 -27.87 1.42
N LEU A 10 5.63 -28.20 0.33
CA LEU A 10 6.44 -27.24 -0.42
C LEU A 10 5.62 -26.08 -0.97
N VAL A 11 4.48 -26.37 -1.61
CA VAL A 11 3.59 -25.33 -2.15
C VAL A 11 3.08 -24.40 -1.05
N LEU A 12 2.69 -24.95 0.11
CA LEU A 12 2.21 -24.17 1.24
C LEU A 12 3.31 -23.27 1.82
N VAL A 13 4.52 -23.79 1.99
CA VAL A 13 5.67 -23.01 2.50
C VAL A 13 6.04 -21.88 1.54
N VAL A 14 6.13 -22.17 0.24
CA VAL A 14 6.44 -21.16 -0.78
C VAL A 14 5.33 -20.11 -0.85
N GLY A 15 4.06 -20.54 -0.85
CA GLY A 15 2.91 -19.64 -0.84
C GLY A 15 2.91 -18.70 0.38
N ALA A 16 3.14 -19.24 1.58
CA ALA A 16 3.21 -18.45 2.81
C ALA A 16 4.37 -17.45 2.78
N ALA A 17 5.55 -17.85 2.30
CA ALA A 17 6.71 -16.97 2.15
C ALA A 17 6.42 -15.81 1.19
N LEU A 18 5.79 -16.07 0.04
CA LEU A 18 5.42 -15.03 -0.93
C LEU A 18 4.41 -14.03 -0.36
N VAL A 19 3.43 -14.51 0.41
CA VAL A 19 2.47 -13.64 1.10
C VAL A 19 3.18 -12.74 2.11
N LEU A 20 4.07 -13.31 2.94
CA LEU A 20 4.83 -12.55 3.93
C LEU A 20 5.72 -11.47 3.29
N VAL A 21 6.41 -11.82 2.21
CA VAL A 21 7.26 -10.88 1.46
C VAL A 21 6.40 -9.78 0.82
N SER A 22 5.25 -10.12 0.25
CA SER A 22 4.35 -9.13 -0.36
C SER A 22 3.75 -8.16 0.67
N THR A 23 3.43 -8.62 1.88
CA THR A 23 2.89 -7.74 2.93
C THR A 23 3.98 -6.87 3.52
N TYR A 24 5.17 -7.43 3.74
CA TYR A 24 6.33 -6.69 4.25
C TYR A 24 6.79 -5.59 3.28
N THR A 25 6.92 -5.91 1.99
CA THR A 25 7.32 -4.94 0.95
C THR A 25 6.28 -3.84 0.71
N ARG A 26 4.98 -4.13 0.90
CA ARG A 26 3.92 -3.10 0.82
C ARG A 26 3.87 -2.19 2.04
N GLY A 27 4.27 -2.67 3.23
CA GLY A 27 4.40 -1.85 4.43
C GLY A 27 5.62 -0.93 4.44
N HIS A 28 6.69 -1.32 3.75
CA HIS A 28 7.98 -0.62 3.75
C HIS A 28 8.34 0.11 2.47
N ARG A 29 7.42 0.25 1.51
CA ARG A 29 7.54 1.32 0.51
C ARG A 29 7.27 2.66 1.20
N ALA A 30 8.30 3.17 1.88
CA ALA A 30 8.42 4.59 2.12
C ALA A 30 8.32 5.31 0.77
N PRO A 31 7.62 6.45 0.67
CA PRO A 31 7.70 7.27 -0.52
C PRO A 31 9.18 7.54 -0.77
N THR A 32 9.69 7.13 -1.93
CA THR A 32 10.94 7.69 -2.45
C THR A 32 10.72 9.19 -2.50
N ALA A 33 11.32 9.91 -1.55
CA ALA A 33 11.48 11.35 -1.65
C ALA A 33 12.15 11.61 -2.99
N GLY A 34 11.40 12.16 -3.95
CA GLY A 34 11.96 12.65 -5.19
C GLY A 34 12.98 13.74 -4.85
N PRO A 35 14.14 13.79 -5.51
CA PRO A 35 15.11 14.84 -5.27
C PRO A 35 14.66 16.10 -6.00
N ASP A 36 13.79 16.92 -5.40
CA ASP A 36 13.51 18.26 -5.92
C ASP A 36 13.22 19.24 -4.77
N GLY A 37 14.13 20.22 -4.65
CA GLY A 37 13.79 21.61 -4.35
C GLY A 37 13.31 21.97 -2.95
N ASP A 38 14.15 22.74 -2.23
CA ASP A 38 13.84 23.82 -1.29
C ASP A 38 12.65 23.70 -0.29
N PRO A 39 12.87 23.91 1.03
CA PRO A 39 11.84 23.75 2.07
C PRO A 39 10.85 24.93 2.19
N THR A 40 10.55 25.65 1.10
CA THR A 40 9.76 26.89 1.16
C THR A 40 8.59 26.86 0.17
N GLY A 41 7.40 26.38 0.57
CA GLY A 41 6.18 26.71 -0.17
C GLY A 41 5.06 25.67 -0.34
N ALA A 42 5.02 24.56 0.41
CA ALA A 42 3.82 23.70 0.39
C ALA A 42 2.68 24.38 1.20
N PRO A 43 1.49 24.63 0.62
CA PRO A 43 0.33 25.08 1.40
C PRO A 43 -0.02 24.02 2.43
N PRO A 44 -0.50 24.41 3.63
CA PRO A 44 -0.88 23.44 4.66
C PRO A 44 -2.07 22.61 4.17
N ASP A 45 -1.96 21.29 4.32
CA ASP A 45 -3.10 20.44 4.66
C ASP A 45 -4.33 20.47 3.75
N SER A 46 -4.19 20.42 2.42
CA SER A 46 -5.34 20.11 1.54
C SER A 46 -5.74 18.63 1.55
N GLY A 47 -5.26 17.86 2.53
CA GLY A 47 -5.53 16.43 2.67
C GLY A 47 -6.75 16.14 3.54
N LEU A 48 -7.56 15.16 3.14
CA LEU A 48 -8.71 14.71 3.92
C LEU A 48 -8.47 13.30 4.47
N TYR A 49 -8.75 13.10 5.75
CA TYR A 49 -8.81 11.77 6.36
C TYR A 49 -10.16 11.12 6.04
N LEU A 50 -10.11 10.04 5.26
CA LEU A 50 -11.28 9.32 4.77
C LEU A 50 -11.00 7.81 4.79
N ALA A 51 -12.05 6.99 4.90
CA ALA A 51 -11.92 5.55 4.81
C ALA A 51 -11.47 5.14 3.40
N CYS A 52 -10.36 4.41 3.29
CA CYS A 52 -9.89 3.86 2.02
C CYS A 52 -10.33 2.40 1.86
N HIS A 53 -11.29 2.15 0.96
CA HIS A 53 -11.89 0.83 0.71
C HIS A 53 -11.04 -0.10 -0.18
N SER A 54 -9.79 0.28 -0.48
CA SER A 54 -8.84 -0.59 -1.16
C SER A 54 -8.50 -1.80 -0.29
N LEU A 55 -8.35 -2.99 -0.90
CA LEU A 55 -7.81 -4.18 -0.22
C LEU A 55 -6.39 -3.96 0.35
N VAL A 56 -5.68 -2.94 -0.14
CA VAL A 56 -4.36 -2.55 0.38
C VAL A 56 -4.48 -1.78 1.71
N CYS A 57 -5.53 -0.98 1.88
CA CYS A 57 -5.72 -0.12 3.05
C CYS A 57 -6.75 -0.67 4.05
N GLY A 58 -7.59 -1.63 3.64
CA GLY A 58 -8.43 -2.40 4.54
C GLY A 58 -9.55 -1.61 5.21
N HIS A 59 -10.15 -0.63 4.53
CA HIS A 59 -11.21 0.24 5.09
C HIS A 59 -10.75 1.12 6.27
N LEU A 60 -9.45 1.26 6.48
CA LEU A 60 -8.94 2.16 7.51
C LEU A 60 -9.01 3.61 7.04
N GLU A 61 -9.11 4.52 8.00
CA GLU A 61 -8.95 5.95 7.75
C GLU A 61 -7.54 6.22 7.24
N GLN A 62 -7.44 6.88 6.09
CA GLN A 62 -6.18 7.21 5.44
C GLN A 62 -6.24 8.65 4.94
N LEU A 63 -5.07 9.28 4.86
CA LEU A 63 -4.94 10.61 4.29
C LEU A 63 -5.05 10.54 2.76
N HIS A 64 -5.92 11.37 2.19
CA HIS A 64 -6.14 11.51 0.76
C HIS A 64 -5.77 12.91 0.30
N ASP A 65 -5.02 13.01 -0.79
CA ASP A 65 -4.74 14.28 -1.45
C ASP A 65 -5.91 14.72 -2.31
N VAL A 66 -6.28 15.99 -2.20
CA VAL A 66 -7.19 16.63 -3.15
C VAL A 66 -6.39 17.02 -4.38
N THR A 67 -6.64 16.34 -5.49
CA THR A 67 -6.04 16.61 -6.80
C THR A 67 -7.08 17.19 -7.76
N ALA A 68 -6.64 17.71 -8.92
CA ALA A 68 -7.55 18.20 -9.96
C ALA A 68 -8.51 17.11 -10.48
N SER A 69 -8.11 15.84 -10.39
CA SER A 69 -8.90 14.67 -10.79
C SER A 69 -9.77 14.09 -9.67
N GLY A 70 -9.76 14.69 -8.48
CA GLY A 70 -10.45 14.20 -7.28
C GLY A 70 -9.50 13.73 -6.18
N LEU A 71 -10.01 12.92 -5.26
CA LEU A 71 -9.26 12.46 -4.10
C LEU A 71 -8.35 11.28 -4.46
N VAL A 72 -7.13 11.25 -3.91
CA VAL A 72 -6.18 10.14 -4.11
C VAL A 72 -5.59 9.72 -2.77
N CYS A 73 -5.73 8.45 -2.40
CA CYS A 73 -5.16 7.93 -1.16
C CYS A 73 -3.63 7.97 -1.19
N ARG A 74 -2.99 8.66 -0.24
CA ARG A 74 -1.51 8.72 -0.18
C ARG A 74 -0.85 7.36 0.01
N ARG A 75 -1.54 6.42 0.66
CA ARG A 75 -1.00 5.10 0.98
C ARG A 75 -1.02 4.12 -0.19
N CYS A 76 -2.10 4.09 -0.97
CA CYS A 76 -2.26 3.11 -2.06
C CYS A 76 -2.42 3.72 -3.46
N GLY A 77 -2.47 5.05 -3.57
CA GLY A 77 -2.62 5.78 -4.84
C GLY A 77 -3.98 5.60 -5.52
N GLN A 78 -4.95 4.99 -4.84
CA GLN A 78 -6.29 4.79 -5.39
C GLN A 78 -7.19 5.99 -5.12
N ALA A 79 -8.03 6.32 -6.09
CA ALA A 79 -9.16 7.22 -5.87
C ALA A 79 -10.25 6.50 -5.05
N PRO A 80 -11.00 7.21 -4.20
CA PRO A 80 -12.16 6.64 -3.55
C PRO A 80 -13.17 6.22 -4.64
N LYS A 81 -13.73 5.02 -4.49
CA LYS A 81 -14.83 4.54 -5.32
C LYS A 81 -16.15 5.03 -4.77
#